data_AF-A0A0F9INL6-F1
#
_entry.id   AF-A0A0F9INL6-F1
#
_cell.length_a   1.000
_cell.length_b   1.000
_cell.length_c   1.000
_cell.angle_alpha   90.00
_cell.angle_beta   90.00
_cell.angle_gamma   90.00
#
_symmetry.space_group_name_H-M   'P 1'
#
loop_
_entity.id
_entity.type
_entity.pdbx_description
1 polymer ?
#
loop_
_entity_poly.entity_id
_entity_poly.type
_entity_poly.pdbx_seq_one_letter_code
_entity_poly.pdbx_strand_id
1 'polypeptide(L)'
;MFKQKLITIITLVMLLCACDMQQQQSQLSHIKAQNKIRVGTLAGASNYYEAVQGEQGFEYELAQEFADHLGVELEMVPFFNLSDITMHNGKAQDCKDKVCQSQPFYTLSKCLY
;
A
#
# COMPACT_ATOMS: atom_id res chain seq x y z
N MET A 1 32.98 -46.32 11.19
CA MET A 1 33.27 -44.91 11.50
C MET A 1 32.88 -43.92 10.39
N PHE A 2 33.06 -44.25 9.10
CA PHE A 2 32.71 -43.34 7.98
C PHE A 2 31.20 -43.02 7.88
N LYS A 3 30.33 -44.02 8.09
CA LYS A 3 28.86 -43.86 8.03
C LYS A 3 28.32 -42.87 9.07
N GLN A 4 28.87 -42.86 10.27
CA GLN A 4 28.48 -41.94 11.35
C GLN A 4 28.78 -40.48 10.97
N LYS A 5 29.99 -40.22 10.45
CA LYS A 5 30.39 -38.88 10.01
C LYS A 5 29.54 -38.38 8.84
N LEU A 6 29.13 -39.29 7.95
CA LEU A 6 28.29 -38.97 6.79
C LEU A 6 26.87 -38.54 7.21
N ILE A 7 26.29 -39.20 8.21
CA ILE A 7 25.01 -38.82 8.80
C ILE A 7 25.10 -37.43 9.45
N THR A 8 26.15 -37.16 10.24
CA THR A 8 26.32 -35.86 10.90
C THR A 8 26.45 -34.70 9.89
N ILE A 9 27.14 -34.92 8.77
CA ILE A 9 27.27 -33.92 7.70
C ILE A 9 25.92 -33.66 7.03
N ILE A 10 25.14 -34.70 6.73
CA ILE A 10 23.81 -34.55 6.12
C ILE A 10 22.85 -33.79 7.04
N THR A 11 22.84 -34.11 8.34
CA THR A 11 22.01 -33.40 9.32
C THR A 11 22.41 -31.92 9.44
N LEU A 12 23.72 -31.62 9.42
CA LEU A 12 24.22 -30.25 9.46
C LEU A 12 23.82 -29.44 8.22
N VAL A 13 23.88 -30.06 7.04
CA VAL A 13 23.45 -29.43 5.77
C VAL A 13 21.94 -29.16 5.76
N MET A 14 21.13 -30.09 6.26
CA MET A 14 19.67 -29.88 6.40
C MET A 14 19.33 -28.70 7.33
N LEU A 15 20.07 -28.54 8.44
CA LEU A 15 19.88 -27.43 9.37
C LEU A 15 20.22 -26.06 8.76
N LEU A 16 21.14 -26.01 7.79
CA LEU A 16 21.50 -24.77 7.10
C LEU A 16 20.47 -24.35 6.03
N CYS A 17 19.73 -25.30 5.45
CA CYS A 17 18.71 -25.03 4.43
C CYS A 17 17.35 -24.62 5.01
N ALA A 18 17.15 -24.67 6.33
CA ALA A 18 15.87 -24.34 6.98
C ALA A 18 15.66 -22.82 7.22
N CYS A 19 16.57 -21.97 6.75
CA CYS A 19 16.44 -20.52 6.83
C CYS A 19 15.53 -20.04 5.69
N ASP A 20 14.22 -20.26 5.82
CA ASP A 20 13.24 -19.67 4.92
C ASP A 20 13.04 -18.21 5.36
N MET A 21 13.70 -17.28 4.65
CA MET A 21 13.41 -15.86 4.79
C MET A 21 12.00 -15.65 4.23
N GLN A 22 11.00 -15.67 5.10
CA GLN A 22 9.66 -15.14 4.81
C GLN A 22 9.83 -13.68 4.40
N GLN A 23 10.00 -13.45 3.11
CA GLN A 23 10.20 -12.15 2.52
C GLN A 23 8.82 -11.48 2.50
N GLN A 24 8.42 -10.94 3.65
CA GLN A 24 7.18 -10.19 3.76
C GLN A 24 7.28 -9.04 2.75
N GLN A 25 6.42 -9.06 1.73
CA GLN A 25 6.42 -8.05 0.69
C GLN A 25 6.32 -6.68 1.34
N SER A 26 7.31 -5.83 1.07
CA SER A 26 7.29 -4.46 1.54
C SER A 26 6.10 -3.72 0.92
N GLN A 27 5.61 -2.67 1.58
CA GLN A 27 4.58 -1.80 1.00
C GLN A 27 5.02 -1.25 -0.36
N LEU A 28 6.31 -0.94 -0.52
CA LEU A 28 6.89 -0.53 -1.80
C LEU A 28 6.78 -1.63 -2.87
N SER A 29 7.05 -2.89 -2.50
CA SER A 29 6.89 -4.04 -3.40
C SER A 29 5.43 -4.15 -3.88
N HIS A 30 4.48 -3.89 -2.98
CA HIS A 30 3.05 -3.90 -3.31
C HIS A 30 2.67 -2.75 -4.25
N ILE A 31 3.10 -1.52 -3.95
CA ILE A 31 2.85 -0.34 -4.79
C ILE A 31 3.41 -0.55 -6.20
N LYS A 32 4.65 -1.06 -6.31
CA LYS A 32 5.26 -1.40 -7.60
C LYS A 32 4.50 -2.50 -8.34
N ALA A 33 3.98 -3.50 -7.63
CA ALA A 33 3.17 -4.56 -8.24
C ALA A 33 1.82 -4.05 -8.77
N GLN A 34 1.23 -3.04 -8.12
CA GLN A 34 -0.03 -2.43 -8.56
C GLN A 34 0.15 -1.35 -9.64
N ASN A 35 1.38 -0.93 -9.90
CA ASN A 35 1.72 0.18 -10.80
C ASN A 35 0.99 1.49 -10.47
N LYS A 36 0.59 1.67 -9.21
CA LYS A 36 -0.19 2.82 -8.76
C LYS A 36 0.00 3.09 -7.27
N ILE A 37 0.08 4.36 -6.90
CA ILE A 37 0.04 4.85 -5.52
C ILE A 37 -1.20 5.71 -5.31
N ARG A 38 -1.92 5.46 -4.20
CA ARG A 38 -3.12 6.22 -3.80
C ARG A 38 -2.77 7.13 -2.63
N VAL A 39 -3.02 8.43 -2.75
CA VAL A 39 -2.66 9.44 -1.73
C VAL A 39 -3.91 10.15 -1.25
N GLY A 40 -4.21 10.03 0.04
CA GLY A 40 -5.31 10.75 0.68
C GLY A 40 -4.90 12.17 1.07
N THR A 41 -5.73 13.17 0.75
CA THR A 41 -5.48 14.59 1.04
C THR A 41 -6.76 15.27 1.52
N LEU A 42 -6.66 16.35 2.30
CA LEU A 42 -7.81 17.19 2.60
C LEU A 42 -8.02 18.21 1.47
N ALA A 43 -9.17 18.16 0.80
CA ALA A 43 -9.53 19.07 -0.26
C ALA A 43 -9.56 20.53 0.23
N GLY A 44 -8.85 21.40 -0.48
CA GLY A 44 -8.76 22.81 -0.17
C GLY A 44 -7.68 23.51 -0.99
N ALA A 45 -7.83 24.82 -1.20
CA ALA A 45 -6.93 25.61 -2.04
C ALA A 45 -5.44 25.55 -1.61
N SER A 46 -5.17 25.25 -0.33
CA SER A 46 -3.81 25.12 0.20
C SER A 46 -3.18 23.73 -0.01
N ASN A 47 -3.97 22.71 -0.30
CA ASN A 47 -3.54 21.30 -0.29
C ASN A 47 -3.71 20.68 -1.68
N TYR A 48 -4.95 20.35 -2.03
CA TYR A 48 -5.38 19.72 -3.28
C TYR A 48 -6.72 20.29 -3.74
N TYR A 49 -6.84 20.61 -5.02
CA TYR A 49 -8.09 20.97 -5.66
C TYR A 49 -8.07 20.63 -7.16
N GLU A 50 -9.24 20.32 -7.71
CA GLU A 50 -9.43 20.17 -9.16
C GLU A 50 -9.77 21.53 -9.77
N ALA A 51 -8.88 22.04 -10.62
CA ALA A 51 -9.11 23.23 -11.43
C ALA A 51 -9.60 22.85 -12.84
N VAL A 52 -10.02 23.85 -13.63
CA VAL A 52 -10.39 23.65 -15.05
C VAL A 52 -9.24 23.02 -15.86
N GLN A 53 -8.00 23.29 -15.45
CA GLN A 53 -6.78 22.79 -16.11
C GLN A 53 -6.32 21.43 -15.57
N GLY A 54 -7.00 20.85 -14.57
CA GLY A 54 -6.62 19.59 -13.94
C GLY A 54 -6.35 19.73 -12.44
N GLU A 55 -5.78 18.68 -11.86
CA GLU A 55 -5.42 18.59 -10.45
C GLU A 55 -4.28 19.56 -10.10
N GLN A 56 -4.43 20.29 -9.00
CA GLN A 56 -3.50 21.32 -8.55
C GLN A 56 -3.37 21.32 -7.02
N GLY A 57 -2.30 21.97 -6.55
CA GLY A 57 -2.04 22.19 -5.13
C GLY A 57 -0.71 21.59 -4.70
N PHE A 58 -0.20 22.07 -3.56
CA PHE A 58 1.11 21.68 -3.05
C PHE A 58 1.21 20.17 -2.77
N GLU A 59 0.16 19.58 -2.20
CA GLU A 59 0.17 18.14 -1.89
C GLU A 59 0.06 17.27 -3.14
N TYR A 60 -0.60 17.78 -4.19
CA TYR A 60 -0.62 17.12 -5.51
C TYR A 60 0.78 17.09 -6.13
N GLU A 61 1.45 18.24 -6.22
CA GLU A 61 2.78 18.34 -6.83
C GLU A 61 3.79 17.43 -6.13
N LEU A 62 3.78 17.44 -4.79
CA LEU A 62 4.62 16.56 -3.98
C LEU A 62 4.33 15.07 -4.23
N ALA A 63 3.04 14.70 -4.28
CA ALA A 63 2.63 13.32 -4.52
C ALA A 63 2.99 12.86 -5.95
N GLN A 64 2.89 13.77 -6.93
CA GLN A 64 3.22 13.50 -8.33
C GLN A 64 4.72 13.24 -8.50
N GLU A 65 5.58 14.12 -7.96
CA GLU A 65 7.03 13.89 -8.00
C GLU A 65 7.42 12.58 -7.32
N PHE A 66 6.73 12.21 -6.23
CA PHE A 66 6.97 10.94 -5.55
C PHE A 66 6.51 9.74 -6.39
N ALA A 67 5.34 9.81 -7.04
CA ALA A 67 4.87 8.77 -7.94
C ALA A 67 5.80 8.58 -9.15
N ASP A 68 6.28 9.68 -9.73
CA ASP A 68 7.26 9.69 -10.83
C ASP A 68 8.60 9.07 -10.39
N HIS A 69 9.06 9.40 -9.17
CA HIS A 69 10.26 8.78 -8.60
C HIS A 69 10.11 7.26 -8.43
N LEU A 70 8.92 6.80 -8.07
CA LEU A 70 8.61 5.37 -7.94
C LEU A 70 8.34 4.68 -9.28
N GLY A 71 8.04 5.44 -10.34
CA GLY A 71 7.65 4.95 -11.66
C GLY A 71 6.25 4.33 -11.69
N VAL A 72 5.31 4.88 -10.92
CA VAL A 72 3.91 4.38 -10.81
C VAL A 72 2.91 5.51 -11.06
N GLU A 73 1.65 5.17 -11.34
CA GLU A 73 0.58 6.16 -11.49
C GLU A 73 0.17 6.76 -10.14
N LEU A 74 -0.17 8.05 -10.12
CA LEU A 74 -0.77 8.72 -8.95
C LEU A 74 -2.30 8.67 -9.03
N GLU A 75 -2.95 8.39 -7.90
CA GLU A 75 -4.38 8.58 -7.69
C GLU A 75 -4.60 9.39 -6.40
N MET A 76 -5.06 10.63 -6.55
CA MET A 76 -5.43 11.46 -5.40
C MET A 76 -6.81 11.08 -4.88
N VAL A 77 -6.96 11.03 -3.55
CA VAL A 77 -8.21 10.72 -2.86
C VAL A 77 -8.55 11.88 -1.93
N PRO A 78 -9.37 12.86 -2.39
CA PRO A 78 -9.71 14.04 -1.60
C PRO A 78 -10.75 13.74 -0.50
N PHE A 79 -10.51 14.28 0.68
CA PHE A 79 -11.40 14.26 1.84
C PHE A 79 -11.88 15.67 2.18
N PHE A 80 -13.08 15.79 2.75
CA PHE A 80 -13.61 17.10 3.16
C PHE A 80 -13.57 17.31 4.68
N ASN A 81 -13.28 16.27 5.46
CA ASN A 81 -13.10 16.36 6.92
C ASN A 81 -11.89 15.55 7.39
N LEU A 82 -11.21 16.03 8.43
CA LEU A 82 -10.07 15.32 9.04
C LEU A 82 -10.47 13.99 9.68
N SER A 83 -11.72 13.87 10.14
CA SER A 83 -12.28 12.62 10.67
C SER A 83 -12.23 11.49 9.63
N ASP A 84 -12.37 11.83 8.35
CA ASP A 84 -12.39 10.88 7.24
C ASP A 84 -10.97 10.37 6.91
N ILE A 85 -9.94 11.16 7.24
CA ILE A 85 -8.51 10.83 7.04
C ILE A 85 -7.97 9.94 8.18
N THR A 86 -8.46 10.14 9.41
CA THR A 86 -7.87 9.56 10.63
C THR A 86 -8.42 8.18 11.00
N MET A 87 -9.45 7.69 10.30
CA MET A 87 -10.03 6.37 10.52
C MET A 87 -9.25 5.26 9.78
N HIS A 88 -8.26 4.70 10.47
CA HIS A 88 -7.76 3.33 10.34
C HIS A 88 -6.85 2.98 9.13
N ASN A 89 -5.59 2.64 9.43
CA ASN A 89 -4.74 1.68 8.68
C ASN A 89 -4.85 1.72 7.14
N GLY A 90 -4.67 2.88 6.52
CA GLY A 90 -4.59 3.00 5.06
C GLY A 90 -5.89 2.74 4.30
N LYS A 91 -7.06 2.78 4.96
CA LYS A 91 -8.37 2.70 4.29
C LYS A 91 -9.05 4.05 4.30
N ALA A 92 -8.54 4.94 3.45
CA ALA A 92 -9.18 6.20 3.15
C ALA A 92 -10.45 5.90 2.33
N GLN A 93 -11.59 5.79 3.02
CA GLN A 93 -12.89 5.44 2.43
C GLN A 93 -13.58 6.69 1.90
N ASP A 94 -13.66 6.75 0.57
CA ASP A 94 -14.73 7.36 -0.20
C ASP A 94 -16.10 7.02 0.41
N CYS A 95 -16.63 7.95 1.21
CA CYS A 95 -17.92 7.84 1.88
C CYS A 95 -18.58 9.23 1.94
N LYS A 96 -18.90 9.83 0.78
CA LYS A 96 -19.81 10.99 0.78
C LYS A 96 -21.22 10.66 0.30
N ASP A 97 -21.40 9.81 -0.70
CA ASP A 97 -22.75 9.44 -1.16
C ASP A 97 -22.75 8.04 -1.78
N LYS A 98 -23.49 7.10 -1.16
CA LYS A 98 -23.80 5.73 -1.62
C LYS A 98 -23.03 5.22 -2.86
N VAL A 99 -21.93 4.51 -2.64
CA VAL A 99 -21.53 3.22 -3.27
C VAL A 99 -20.10 2.91 -2.83
N CYS A 100 -19.94 2.00 -1.87
CA CYS A 100 -18.62 1.48 -1.51
C CYS A 100 -18.11 0.56 -2.62
N GLN A 101 -17.28 1.06 -3.54
CA GLN A 101 -16.52 0.18 -4.44
C GLN A 101 -15.29 -0.35 -3.71
N SER A 102 -15.42 -1.57 -3.19
CA SER A 102 -14.33 -2.35 -2.63
C SER A 102 -13.34 -2.78 -3.73
N GLN A 103 -12.21 -2.09 -3.86
CA GLN A 103 -11.02 -2.64 -4.51
C GLN A 103 -10.13 -3.31 -3.45
N PRO A 104 -9.48 -4.43 -3.75
CA PRO A 104 -9.14 -5.44 -2.75
C PRO A 104 -7.98 -4.98 -1.87
N PHE A 105 -8.25 -4.80 -0.57
CA PHE A 105 -7.32 -5.24 0.45
C PHE A 105 -8.06 -6.23 1.37
N TYR A 106 -7.65 -7.48 1.24
CA TYR A 106 -8.16 -8.67 1.90
C TYR A 106 -8.48 -8.42 3.37
N THR A 107 -9.75 -8.43 3.73
CA THR A 107 -10.30 -9.03 4.97
C THR A 107 -11.82 -8.99 4.87
N LEU A 108 -12.43 -10.16 4.94
CA LEU A 108 -13.87 -10.36 5.13
C LEU A 108 -14.30 -9.71 6.45
N SER A 109 -15.17 -8.71 6.41
CA SER A 109 -16.18 -8.54 7.44
C SER A 109 -17.38 -7.81 6.87
N LYS A 110 -18.55 -8.41 7.11
CA LYS A 110 -19.86 -8.09 6.58
C LYS A 110 -20.23 -6.63 6.81
N CYS A 111 -20.72 -5.96 5.77
CA CYS A 111 -21.70 -4.89 5.96
C CYS A 111 -23.00 -5.57 6.41
N LEU A 112 -23.27 -5.56 7.71
CA LEU A 112 -24.61 -5.82 8.24
C LEU A 112 -25.36 -4.48 8.24
N TYR A 113 -26.64 -4.58 7.84
CA TYR A 113 -27.64 -3.53 7.67
C TYR A 113 -27.52 -2.32 8.58
#